data_AF-A0A3M1ZEJ8-F1
#
_entry.id   AF-A0A3M1ZEJ8-F1
#
_cell.length_a   1.000
_cell.length_b   1.000
_cell.length_c   1.000
_cell.angle_alpha   90.00
_cell.angle_beta   90.00
_cell.angle_gamma   90.00
#
_symmetry.space_group_name_H-M   'P 1'
#
loop_
_entity.id
_entity.type
_entity.pdbx_description
1 polymer ?
#
loop_
_entity_poly.entity_id
_entity_poly.type
_entity_poly.pdbx_seq_one_letter_code
_entity_poly.pdbx_strand_id
1 'polypeptide(L)'
;MNEFQQSSVTPYSQEAEQSVIGAVLINPNALNQVAAFLMPEDFFLLRHTYIWEALLRISERNEPLDYRIVAEELQAMGRLHDVGGEHYLVDLISGTPNSVHAEVYGRIVKRAAIRRKLIQATDEIRALAADEARSLDDITAEAEARLFSITEEQFKREFIPLETAISEYFDKVEEQLNTQRALGLPTGFRDLDKLLGGFQKSDLIVFAGRPGMGKTSFMLSVALNAARFGARVAL
;
A
#
# COMPACT_ATOMS: atom_id res chain seq x y z
N MET A 1 -38.46 -13.67 -13.29
CA MET A 1 -37.28 -13.48 -12.43
C MET A 1 -36.10 -13.17 -13.34
N ASN A 2 -35.77 -11.88 -13.51
CA ASN A 2 -34.51 -11.43 -14.10
C ASN A 2 -34.16 -10.11 -13.40
N GLU A 3 -33.53 -10.23 -12.23
CA GLU A 3 -33.05 -9.12 -11.37
C GLU A 3 -31.59 -8.72 -11.67
N PHE A 4 -31.12 -8.86 -12.91
CA PHE A 4 -29.75 -8.46 -13.30
C PHE A 4 -29.70 -7.09 -14.01
N GLN A 5 -30.49 -6.14 -13.54
CA GLN A 5 -30.40 -4.73 -13.94
C GLN A 5 -30.31 -3.83 -12.71
N GLN A 6 -29.43 -4.18 -11.76
CA GLN A 6 -28.87 -3.15 -10.89
C GLN A 6 -27.87 -2.36 -11.72
N SER A 7 -28.22 -1.12 -12.03
CA SER A 7 -27.28 -0.11 -12.53
C SER A 7 -25.97 -0.22 -11.76
N SER A 8 -24.88 -0.53 -12.47
CA SER A 8 -23.54 -0.59 -11.89
C SER A 8 -23.17 0.81 -11.40
N VAL A 9 -23.50 1.13 -10.15
CA VAL A 9 -23.07 2.37 -9.53
C VAL A 9 -21.56 2.26 -9.37
N THR A 10 -20.84 2.92 -10.27
CA THR A 10 -19.37 3.00 -10.21
C THR A 10 -18.97 3.43 -8.80
N PRO A 11 -18.09 2.70 -8.10
CA PRO A 11 -17.72 3.06 -6.73
C PRO A 11 -17.00 4.41 -6.66
N TYR A 12 -17.64 5.39 -6.03
CA TYR A 12 -17.03 6.67 -5.65
C TYR A 12 -17.67 7.22 -4.38
N SER A 13 -17.00 8.16 -3.74
CA SER A 13 -17.55 8.93 -2.62
C SER A 13 -17.19 10.39 -2.82
N GLN A 14 -18.17 11.17 -3.29
CA GLN A 14 -17.97 12.61 -3.51
C GLN A 14 -17.58 13.31 -2.21
N GLU A 15 -18.24 12.97 -1.09
CA GLU A 15 -17.95 13.53 0.23
C GLU A 15 -16.50 13.30 0.65
N ALA A 16 -15.96 12.08 0.44
CA ALA A 16 -14.57 11.77 0.76
C ALA A 16 -13.58 12.53 -0.13
N GLU A 17 -13.87 12.65 -1.43
CA GLU A 17 -13.02 13.43 -2.35
C GLU A 17 -13.02 14.93 -1.99
N GLN A 18 -14.18 15.48 -1.64
CA GLN A 18 -14.28 16.87 -1.20
C GLN A 18 -13.53 17.07 0.12
N SER A 19 -13.71 16.16 1.07
CA SER A 19 -13.09 16.24 2.41
C SER A 19 -11.57 16.09 2.35
N VAL A 20 -11.01 15.24 1.48
CA VAL A 20 -9.55 15.09 1.37
C VAL A 20 -8.92 16.34 0.76
N ILE A 21 -9.53 16.91 -0.29
CA ILE A 21 -9.01 18.13 -0.92
C ILE A 21 -9.13 19.31 0.04
N GLY A 22 -10.31 19.50 0.66
CA GLY A 22 -10.49 20.59 1.62
C GLY A 22 -9.60 20.45 2.85
N ALA A 23 -9.35 19.23 3.33
CA ALA A 23 -8.41 18.99 4.42
C ALA A 23 -6.98 19.41 4.06
N VAL A 24 -6.54 19.14 2.83
CA VAL A 24 -5.23 19.57 2.32
C VAL A 24 -5.16 21.09 2.12
N LEU A 25 -6.23 21.72 1.64
CA LEU A 25 -6.29 23.18 1.50
C LEU A 25 -6.24 23.88 2.87
N ILE A 26 -6.84 23.30 3.91
CA ILE A 26 -6.79 23.83 5.29
C ILE A 26 -5.43 23.58 5.94
N ASN A 27 -4.85 22.40 5.72
CA ASN A 27 -3.57 21.99 6.27
C ASN A 27 -2.66 21.44 5.17
N PRO A 28 -1.85 22.31 4.52
CA PRO A 28 -0.93 21.92 3.46
C PRO A 28 0.02 20.76 3.81
N ASN A 29 0.40 20.63 5.09
CA ASN A 29 1.30 19.55 5.54
C ASN A 29 0.70 18.15 5.33
N ALA A 30 -0.63 18.04 5.25
CA ALA A 30 -1.31 16.78 4.98
C ALA A 30 -1.10 16.29 3.53
N LEU A 31 -0.74 17.18 2.60
CA LEU A 31 -0.55 16.81 1.19
C LEU A 31 0.50 15.72 1.05
N ASN A 32 1.67 15.85 1.68
CA ASN A 32 2.76 14.88 1.57
C ASN A 32 2.35 13.47 2.04
N GLN A 33 1.56 13.40 3.11
CA GLN A 33 1.09 12.12 3.67
C GLN A 33 0.07 11.45 2.74
N VAL A 34 -0.82 12.24 2.14
CA VAL A 34 -1.87 11.75 1.25
C VAL A 34 -1.34 11.45 -0.16
N ALA A 35 -0.48 12.30 -0.70
CA ALA A 35 0.19 12.12 -1.99
C ALA A 35 1.06 10.86 -2.04
N ALA A 36 1.51 10.35 -0.89
CA ALA A 36 2.22 9.07 -0.80
C ALA A 36 1.37 7.83 -1.18
N PHE A 37 0.09 7.99 -1.52
CA PHE A 37 -0.76 6.91 -2.07
C PHE A 37 -1.85 7.34 -3.01
N LEU A 38 -2.33 8.57 -2.85
CA LEU A 38 -3.45 9.07 -3.61
C LEU A 38 -2.91 9.83 -4.81
N MET A 39 -3.17 9.27 -5.99
CA MET A 39 -2.80 9.86 -7.26
C MET A 39 -4.00 10.59 -7.88
N PRO A 40 -3.80 11.54 -8.80
CA PRO A 40 -4.90 12.25 -9.47
C PRO A 40 -5.94 11.31 -10.11
N GLU A 41 -5.50 10.21 -10.71
CA GLU A 41 -6.35 9.18 -11.33
C GLU A 41 -7.21 8.39 -10.33
N ASP A 42 -6.92 8.47 -9.03
CA ASP A 42 -7.75 7.85 -8.00
C ASP A 42 -9.03 8.64 -7.71
N PHE A 43 -9.15 9.89 -8.18
CA PHE A 43 -10.38 10.66 -8.09
C PHE A 43 -11.36 10.25 -9.18
N PHE A 44 -12.65 10.18 -8.83
CA PHE A 44 -13.72 9.91 -9.80
C PHE A 44 -14.17 11.18 -10.51
N LEU A 45 -14.28 12.28 -9.77
CA LEU A 45 -14.72 13.55 -10.34
C LEU A 45 -13.55 14.26 -11.00
N LEU A 46 -13.66 14.50 -12.31
CA LEU A 46 -12.59 15.11 -13.11
C LEU A 46 -12.12 16.47 -12.56
N ARG A 47 -13.05 17.28 -12.02
CA ARG A 47 -12.70 18.54 -11.34
C ARG A 47 -11.77 18.33 -10.14
N HIS A 48 -11.93 17.24 -9.40
CA HIS A 48 -11.09 16.90 -8.25
C HIS A 48 -9.73 16.40 -8.71
N THR A 49 -9.66 15.64 -9.80
CA THR A 49 -8.40 15.28 -10.47
C THR A 49 -7.59 16.53 -10.80
N TYR A 50 -8.19 17.53 -11.45
CA TYR A 50 -7.50 18.79 -11.78
C TYR A 50 -7.02 19.56 -10.56
N ILE A 51 -7.83 19.63 -9.50
CA ILE A 51 -7.41 20.27 -8.25
C ILE A 51 -6.21 19.53 -7.65
N TRP A 52 -6.26 18.19 -7.60
CA TRP A 52 -5.17 17.38 -7.05
C TRP A 52 -3.87 17.55 -7.84
N GLU A 53 -3.94 17.56 -9.18
CA GLU A 53 -2.79 17.86 -10.04
C GLU A 53 -2.19 19.23 -9.74
N ALA A 54 -3.02 20.26 -9.55
CA ALA A 54 -2.55 21.60 -9.19
C ALA A 54 -1.83 21.61 -7.84
N LEU A 55 -2.40 20.94 -6.82
CA LEU A 55 -1.78 20.82 -5.50
C LEU A 55 -0.39 20.16 -5.58
N LEU A 56 -0.27 19.08 -6.36
CA LEU A 56 1.01 18.39 -6.56
C LEU A 56 2.03 19.27 -7.27
N ARG A 57 1.66 19.98 -8.35
CA ARG A 57 2.59 20.86 -9.08
C ARG A 57 3.11 22.02 -8.23
N ILE A 58 2.24 22.64 -7.41
CA ILE A 58 2.63 23.69 -6.47
C ILE A 58 3.62 23.13 -5.44
N SER A 59 3.32 21.94 -4.91
CA SER A 59 4.19 21.26 -3.94
C SER A 59 5.56 20.88 -4.53
N GLU A 60 5.61 20.43 -5.78
CA GLU A 60 6.87 20.12 -6.49
C GLU A 60 7.77 21.34 -6.65
N ARG A 61 7.17 22.54 -6.82
CA ARG A 61 7.90 23.81 -6.88
C ARG A 61 8.28 24.36 -5.49
N ASN A 62 7.93 23.66 -4.41
CA ASN A 62 8.08 24.12 -3.01
C ASN A 62 7.44 25.50 -2.76
N GLU A 63 6.35 25.79 -3.45
CA GLU A 63 5.59 27.01 -3.23
C GLU A 63 4.64 26.85 -2.04
N PRO A 64 4.35 27.92 -1.28
CA PRO A 64 3.34 27.88 -0.24
C PRO A 64 1.99 27.50 -0.86
N LEU A 65 1.26 26.62 -0.19
CA LEU A 65 -0.04 26.15 -0.66
C LEU A 65 -1.15 26.94 0.03
N ASP A 66 -1.93 27.66 -0.76
CA ASP A 66 -3.15 28.36 -0.36
C ASP A 66 -4.17 28.26 -1.51
N TYR A 67 -5.46 28.39 -1.22
CA TYR A 67 -6.53 28.28 -2.22
C TYR A 67 -6.38 29.30 -3.35
N ARG A 68 -5.85 30.50 -3.08
CA ARG A 68 -5.59 31.51 -4.12
C ARG A 68 -4.50 31.06 -5.09
N ILE A 69 -3.42 30.46 -4.56
CA ILE A 69 -2.31 29.95 -5.37
C ILE A 69 -2.79 28.75 -6.20
N VAL A 70 -3.63 27.90 -5.62
CA VAL A 70 -4.29 26.79 -6.35
C VAL A 70 -5.20 27.32 -7.46
N ALA A 71 -5.94 28.41 -7.23
CA ALA A 71 -6.76 29.03 -8.26
C ALA A 71 -5.92 29.61 -9.41
N GLU A 72 -4.81 30.31 -9.10
CA GLU A 72 -3.88 30.84 -10.08
C GLU A 72 -3.24 29.71 -10.91
N GLU A 73 -2.84 28.61 -10.26
CA GLU A 73 -2.30 27.44 -10.95
C GLU A 73 -3.37 26.80 -11.87
N LEU A 74 -4.60 26.60 -11.37
CA LEU A 74 -5.71 26.09 -12.18
C LEU A 74 -6.04 27.02 -13.36
N GLN A 75 -5.88 28.32 -13.20
CA GLN A 75 -6.04 29.29 -14.27
C GLN A 75 -4.93 29.17 -15.30
N ALA A 76 -3.68 29.01 -14.87
CA ALA A 76 -2.53 28.77 -15.76
C ALA A 76 -2.68 27.46 -16.55
N MET A 77 -3.32 26.43 -15.95
CA MET A 77 -3.67 25.19 -16.65
C MET A 77 -4.88 25.33 -17.61
N GLY A 78 -5.59 26.45 -17.58
CA GLY A 78 -6.84 26.65 -18.32
C GLY A 78 -8.01 25.80 -17.79
N ARG A 79 -7.95 25.35 -16.52
CA ARG A 79 -8.92 24.45 -15.88
C ARG A 79 -9.77 25.08 -14.79
N LEU A 80 -9.50 26.33 -14.39
CA LEU A 80 -10.24 27.00 -13.31
C LEU A 80 -11.76 27.01 -13.54
N HIS A 81 -12.19 27.24 -14.78
CA HIS A 81 -13.62 27.21 -15.14
C HIS A 81 -14.21 25.79 -15.07
N ASP A 82 -13.45 24.77 -15.48
CA ASP A 82 -13.87 23.35 -15.44
C ASP A 82 -14.08 22.84 -14.01
N VAL A 83 -13.39 23.46 -13.04
CA VAL A 83 -13.49 23.12 -11.62
C VAL A 83 -14.69 23.80 -10.92
N GLY A 84 -15.26 24.86 -11.53
CA GLY A 84 -16.32 25.67 -10.92
C GLY A 84 -15.84 27.01 -10.36
N GLY A 85 -14.61 27.42 -10.70
CA GLY A 85 -14.02 28.70 -10.27
C GLY A 85 -13.50 28.69 -8.83
N GLU A 86 -13.03 29.85 -8.38
CA GLU A 86 -12.46 30.03 -7.04
C GLU A 86 -13.45 29.69 -5.92
N HIS A 87 -14.74 29.99 -6.13
CA HIS A 87 -15.79 29.71 -5.15
C HIS A 87 -15.86 28.23 -4.79
N TYR A 88 -15.63 27.33 -5.75
CA TYR A 88 -15.65 25.90 -5.47
C TYR A 88 -14.54 25.48 -4.49
N LEU A 89 -13.35 26.09 -4.56
CA LEU A 89 -12.27 25.82 -3.62
C LEU A 89 -12.65 26.28 -2.19
N VAL A 90 -13.34 27.41 -2.07
CA VAL A 90 -13.85 27.92 -0.79
C VAL A 90 -14.94 26.99 -0.22
N ASP A 91 -15.79 26.45 -1.08
CA ASP A 91 -16.81 25.47 -0.69
C ASP A 91 -16.19 24.17 -0.17
N LEU A 92 -15.09 23.70 -0.79
CA LEU A 92 -14.36 22.51 -0.32
C LEU A 92 -13.75 22.72 1.07
N ILE A 93 -13.20 23.90 1.32
CA ILE A 93 -12.67 24.28 2.64
C ILE A 93 -13.80 24.31 3.67
N SER A 94 -14.91 24.97 3.34
CA SER A 94 -16.05 25.16 4.25
C SER A 94 -16.81 23.86 4.53
N GLY A 95 -16.85 22.96 3.55
CA GLY A 95 -17.50 21.65 3.66
C GLY A 95 -16.68 20.60 4.39
N THR A 96 -15.42 20.86 4.74
CA THR A 96 -14.54 19.89 5.41
C THR A 96 -14.68 19.98 6.92
N PRO A 97 -15.19 18.93 7.60
CA PRO A 97 -15.44 18.99 9.04
C PRO A 97 -14.16 19.00 9.89
N ASN A 98 -13.12 18.28 9.45
CA ASN A 98 -11.86 18.15 10.17
C ASN A 98 -10.68 17.89 9.21
N SER A 99 -9.69 18.78 9.22
CA SER A 99 -8.47 18.67 8.40
C SER A 99 -7.48 17.61 8.90
N VAL A 100 -7.59 17.16 10.15
CA VAL A 100 -6.71 16.13 10.75
C VAL A 100 -6.92 14.75 10.12
N HIS A 101 -8.08 14.50 9.53
CA HIS A 101 -8.46 13.19 8.97
C HIS A 101 -8.24 13.06 7.46
N ALA A 102 -7.38 13.89 6.86
CA ALA A 102 -7.05 13.85 5.43
C ALA A 102 -6.68 12.44 4.95
N GLU A 103 -5.86 11.70 5.72
CA GLU A 103 -5.46 10.34 5.37
C GLU A 103 -6.64 9.36 5.36
N VAL A 104 -7.58 9.50 6.30
CA VAL A 104 -8.77 8.63 6.38
C VAL A 104 -9.65 8.83 5.14
N TYR A 105 -9.93 10.08 4.78
CA TYR A 105 -10.69 10.40 3.58
C TYR A 105 -9.96 9.95 2.31
N GLY A 106 -8.65 10.20 2.22
CA GLY A 106 -7.82 9.71 1.11
C GLY A 106 -7.87 8.19 0.97
N ARG A 107 -7.88 7.43 2.07
CA ARG A 107 -8.01 5.95 2.03
C ARG A 107 -9.38 5.50 1.53
N ILE A 108 -10.44 6.25 1.82
CA ILE A 108 -11.78 5.98 1.26
C ILE A 108 -11.77 6.17 -0.26
N VAL A 109 -11.19 7.27 -0.75
CA VAL A 109 -11.05 7.56 -2.19
C VAL A 109 -10.21 6.46 -2.86
N LYS A 110 -9.06 6.10 -2.29
CA LYS A 110 -8.18 5.04 -2.83
C LYS A 110 -8.88 3.69 -2.91
N ARG A 111 -9.65 3.30 -1.88
CA ARG A 111 -10.45 2.07 -1.89
C ARG A 111 -11.50 2.09 -3.00
N ALA A 112 -12.15 3.24 -3.22
CA ALA A 112 -13.10 3.40 -4.32
C ALA A 112 -12.40 3.27 -5.68
N ALA A 113 -11.24 3.91 -5.85
CA ALA A 113 -10.42 3.82 -7.07
C ALA A 113 -10.02 2.37 -7.40
N ILE A 114 -9.52 1.62 -6.42
CA ILE A 114 -9.16 0.21 -6.60
C ILE A 114 -10.37 -0.62 -7.04
N ARG A 115 -11.55 -0.38 -6.44
CA ARG A 115 -12.78 -1.05 -6.88
C ARG A 115 -13.14 -0.71 -8.32
N ARG A 116 -12.96 0.55 -8.76
CA ARG A 116 -13.17 0.95 -10.16
C ARG A 116 -12.20 0.24 -11.10
N LYS A 117 -10.91 0.17 -10.76
CA LYS A 117 -9.89 -0.55 -11.54
C LYS A 117 -10.23 -2.04 -11.66
N LEU A 118 -10.68 -2.67 -10.57
CA LEU A 118 -11.13 -4.07 -10.60
C LEU A 118 -12.32 -4.29 -11.53
N ILE A 119 -13.33 -3.41 -11.48
CA ILE A 119 -14.50 -3.49 -12.38
C ILE A 119 -14.05 -3.36 -13.84
N GLN A 120 -13.20 -2.37 -14.13
CA GLN A 120 -12.66 -2.16 -15.47
C GLN A 120 -11.91 -3.40 -15.97
N ALA A 121 -11.01 -3.98 -15.16
CA ALA A 121 -10.28 -5.19 -15.52
C ALA A 121 -11.23 -6.37 -15.77
N THR A 122 -12.30 -6.53 -14.98
CA THR A 122 -13.29 -7.57 -15.24
C THR A 122 -14.04 -7.38 -16.55
N ASP A 123 -14.37 -6.15 -16.92
CA ASP A 123 -15.02 -5.85 -18.20
C ASP A 123 -14.08 -6.11 -19.39
N GLU A 124 -12.80 -5.76 -19.26
CA GLU A 124 -11.76 -6.05 -20.24
C GLU A 124 -11.53 -7.55 -20.40
N ILE A 125 -11.41 -8.30 -19.28
CA ILE A 125 -11.28 -9.77 -19.29
C ILE A 125 -12.50 -10.41 -19.94
N ARG A 126 -13.70 -9.89 -19.67
CA ARG A 126 -14.94 -10.37 -20.30
C ARG A 126 -14.90 -10.15 -21.81
N ALA A 127 -14.42 -9.00 -22.27
CA ALA A 127 -14.27 -8.71 -23.70
C ALA A 127 -13.24 -9.63 -24.35
N LEU A 128 -12.10 -9.88 -23.68
CA LEU A 128 -11.07 -10.82 -24.13
C LEU A 128 -11.61 -12.24 -24.26
N ALA A 129 -12.38 -12.73 -23.28
CA ALA A 129 -12.96 -14.06 -23.29
C ALA A 129 -14.04 -14.26 -24.37
N ALA A 130 -14.65 -13.18 -24.86
CA ALA A 130 -15.62 -13.21 -25.95
C ALA A 130 -14.97 -13.22 -27.34
N ASP A 131 -13.66 -12.98 -27.44
CA ASP A 131 -12.91 -12.99 -28.70
C ASP A 131 -12.46 -14.42 -29.06
N GLU A 132 -13.22 -15.10 -29.90
CA GLU A 132 -12.94 -16.46 -30.36
C GLU A 132 -11.71 -16.57 -31.28
N ALA A 133 -11.14 -15.45 -31.74
CA ALA A 133 -9.96 -15.46 -32.61
C ALA A 133 -8.64 -15.64 -31.85
N ARG A 134 -8.64 -15.43 -30.52
CA ARG A 134 -7.44 -15.52 -29.68
C ARG A 134 -7.32 -16.90 -29.04
N SER A 135 -6.08 -17.33 -28.79
CA SER A 135 -5.84 -18.60 -28.10
C SER A 135 -6.23 -18.48 -26.62
N LEU A 136 -6.68 -19.59 -26.02
CA LEU A 136 -7.03 -19.62 -24.60
C LEU A 136 -5.81 -19.29 -23.72
N ASP A 137 -4.62 -19.74 -24.10
CA ASP A 137 -3.37 -19.46 -23.37
C ASP A 137 -3.09 -17.95 -23.33
N ASP A 138 -3.24 -17.24 -24.45
CA ASP A 138 -3.04 -15.78 -24.51
C ASP A 138 -4.08 -15.03 -23.66
N ILE A 139 -5.36 -15.47 -23.71
CA ILE A 139 -6.43 -14.87 -22.91
C ILE A 139 -6.14 -15.03 -21.41
N THR A 140 -5.71 -16.21 -20.98
CA THR A 140 -5.40 -16.48 -19.56
C THR A 140 -4.21 -15.66 -19.08
N ALA A 141 -3.12 -15.60 -19.86
CA ALA A 141 -1.94 -14.82 -19.51
C ALA A 141 -2.24 -13.32 -19.41
N GLU A 142 -3.04 -12.77 -20.33
CA GLU A 142 -3.42 -11.35 -20.30
C GLU A 142 -4.35 -11.04 -19.12
N ALA A 143 -5.28 -11.94 -18.80
CA ALA A 143 -6.16 -11.78 -17.64
C ALA A 143 -5.37 -11.79 -16.30
N GLU A 144 -4.41 -12.72 -16.16
CA GLU A 144 -3.53 -12.77 -15.00
C GLU A 144 -2.70 -11.49 -14.86
N ALA A 145 -2.10 -11.00 -15.95
CA ALA A 145 -1.31 -9.77 -15.96
C ALA A 145 -2.14 -8.55 -15.52
N ARG A 146 -3.40 -8.44 -15.98
CA ARG A 146 -4.31 -7.34 -15.61
C ARG A 146 -4.73 -7.37 -14.15
N LEU A 147 -5.02 -8.56 -13.59
CA LEU A 147 -5.33 -8.69 -12.17
C LEU A 147 -4.10 -8.42 -11.30
N PHE A 148 -2.93 -8.85 -11.76
CA PHE A 148 -1.67 -8.64 -11.06
C PHE A 148 -1.32 -7.16 -10.95
N SER A 149 -1.45 -6.37 -12.02
CA SER A 149 -1.11 -4.93 -11.99
C SER A 149 -1.93 -4.13 -10.97
N ILE A 150 -3.18 -4.52 -10.75
CA ILE A 150 -4.07 -3.87 -9.75
C ILE A 150 -3.66 -4.24 -8.32
N THR A 151 -3.23 -5.48 -8.10
CA THR A 151 -2.78 -5.93 -6.78
C THR A 151 -1.41 -5.37 -6.42
N GLU A 152 -0.49 -5.21 -7.37
CA GLU A 152 0.83 -4.60 -7.16
C GLU A 152 0.73 -3.15 -6.64
N GLU A 153 -0.24 -2.36 -7.13
CA GLU A 153 -0.50 -1.02 -6.61
C GLU A 153 -0.89 -1.00 -5.12
N GLN A 154 -1.48 -2.08 -4.58
CA GLN A 154 -1.77 -2.18 -3.16
C GLN A 154 -0.52 -2.44 -2.31
N PHE A 155 0.51 -3.07 -2.88
CA PHE A 155 1.73 -3.47 -2.17
C PHE A 155 2.84 -2.42 -2.17
N LYS A 156 2.68 -1.27 -2.84
CA LYS A 156 3.66 -0.16 -2.83
C LYS A 156 3.77 0.63 -1.50
N ARG A 157 3.27 0.09 -0.39
CA ARG A 157 3.45 0.62 0.98
C ARG A 157 3.89 -0.54 1.87
N GLU A 158 5.04 -0.52 2.51
CA GLU A 158 5.56 0.53 3.38
C GLU A 158 7.05 0.82 3.12
N PHE A 159 7.38 1.96 2.53
CA PHE A 159 8.74 2.50 2.67
C PHE A 159 8.82 3.16 4.05
N ILE A 160 9.34 2.41 5.01
CA ILE A 160 9.65 2.93 6.34
C ILE A 160 10.94 3.76 6.18
N PRO A 161 10.99 5.02 6.67
CA PRO A 161 12.23 5.79 6.68
C PRO A 161 13.36 4.97 7.33
N LEU A 162 14.54 4.97 6.71
CA LEU A 162 15.67 4.17 7.20
C LEU A 162 16.00 4.50 8.67
N GLU A 163 15.86 5.76 9.07
CA GLU A 163 16.05 6.20 10.44
C GLU A 163 15.06 5.55 11.42
N THR A 164 13.79 5.44 11.05
CA THR A 164 12.77 4.74 11.85
C THR A 164 13.06 3.24 11.92
N ALA A 165 13.43 2.61 10.80
CA ALA A 165 13.79 1.19 10.77
C ALA A 165 15.06 0.89 11.60
N ILE A 166 16.05 1.78 11.57
CA ILE A 166 17.27 1.69 12.36
C ILE A 166 16.96 1.87 13.86
N SER A 167 16.16 2.86 14.23
CA SER A 167 15.76 3.08 15.63
C SER A 167 14.99 1.89 16.18
N GLU A 168 13.99 1.37 15.45
CA GLU A 168 13.27 0.15 15.86
C GLU A 168 14.19 -1.09 15.98
N TYR A 169 15.21 -1.18 15.12
CA TYR A 169 16.20 -2.25 15.19
C TYR A 169 17.07 -2.12 16.44
N PHE A 170 17.57 -0.92 16.75
CA PHE A 170 18.37 -0.67 17.95
C PHE A 170 17.57 -0.90 19.24
N ASP A 171 16.32 -0.45 19.29
CA ASP A 171 15.43 -0.68 20.44
C ASP A 171 15.22 -2.18 20.70
N LYS A 172 15.04 -2.98 19.64
CA LYS A 172 14.95 -4.45 19.74
C LYS A 172 16.24 -5.08 20.25
N VAL A 173 17.40 -4.59 19.80
CA VAL A 173 18.71 -5.09 20.25
C VAL A 173 18.93 -4.76 21.73
N GLU A 174 18.59 -3.56 22.17
CA GLU A 174 18.69 -3.16 23.59
C GLU A 174 17.76 -3.95 24.51
N GLU A 175 16.49 -4.14 24.11
CA GLU A 175 15.52 -4.94 24.87
C GLU A 175 16.00 -6.39 25.06
N GLN A 176 16.65 -6.96 24.04
CA GLN A 176 17.17 -8.33 24.04
C GLN A 176 18.47 -8.50 24.82
N LEU A 177 19.38 -7.51 24.79
CA LEU A 177 20.58 -7.49 25.61
C LEU A 177 20.25 -7.41 27.11
N ASN A 178 19.23 -6.62 27.47
CA ASN A 178 18.80 -6.45 28.86
C ASN A 178 18.09 -7.68 29.44
N THR A 179 17.56 -8.58 28.60
CA THR A 179 16.84 -9.79 29.04
C THR A 179 17.70 -11.05 29.14
N GLN A 180 19.01 -11.00 28.84
CA GLN A 180 19.92 -12.17 28.77
C GLN A 180 19.39 -13.36 27.93
N ARG A 181 18.42 -13.12 27.03
CA ARG A 181 17.88 -14.14 26.14
C ARG A 181 18.74 -14.20 24.88
N ALA A 182 19.02 -15.42 24.41
CA ALA A 182 19.73 -15.61 23.14
C ALA A 182 18.94 -14.96 21.99
N LEU A 183 19.65 -14.31 21.05
CA LEU A 183 19.06 -13.60 19.89
C LEU A 183 18.19 -14.54 19.03
N GLY A 184 18.62 -15.80 18.88
CA GLY A 184 17.92 -16.84 18.14
C GLY A 184 17.50 -18.05 18.99
N LEU A 185 16.70 -18.93 18.38
CA LEU A 185 16.31 -20.21 18.94
C LEU A 185 17.54 -21.13 19.03
N PRO A 186 17.97 -21.59 20.23
CA PRO A 186 19.16 -22.41 20.35
C PRO A 186 18.96 -23.78 19.68
N THR A 187 20.00 -24.23 18.97
CA THR A 187 20.05 -25.55 18.33
C THR A 187 20.26 -26.68 19.34
N GLY A 188 20.79 -26.35 20.53
CA GLY A 188 21.17 -27.29 21.57
C GLY A 188 22.59 -27.85 21.42
N PHE A 189 23.30 -27.45 20.37
CA PHE A 189 24.73 -27.74 20.18
C PHE A 189 25.54 -26.48 20.52
N ARG A 190 26.25 -26.49 21.65
CA ARG A 190 26.96 -25.31 22.19
C ARG A 190 27.88 -24.64 21.17
N ASP A 191 28.66 -25.43 20.44
CA ASP A 191 29.63 -24.89 19.47
C ASP A 191 28.92 -24.26 18.28
N LEU A 192 27.80 -24.84 17.84
CA LEU A 192 26.99 -24.32 16.75
C LEU A 192 26.24 -23.05 17.18
N ASP A 193 25.70 -23.03 18.40
CA ASP A 193 25.02 -21.87 18.98
C ASP A 193 25.98 -20.71 19.20
N LYS A 194 27.25 -20.98 19.54
CA LYS A 194 28.29 -19.95 19.63
C LYS A 194 28.63 -19.33 18.27
N LEU A 195 28.58 -20.11 17.20
CA LEU A 195 28.85 -19.63 15.83
C LEU A 195 27.66 -18.89 15.23
N LEU A 196 26.43 -19.37 15.46
CA LEU A 196 25.22 -18.85 14.83
C LEU A 196 24.45 -17.85 15.70
N GLY A 197 24.66 -17.85 17.02
CA GLY A 197 23.79 -17.14 17.97
C GLY A 197 22.39 -17.76 18.11
N GLY A 198 22.25 -19.03 17.68
CA GLY A 198 20.96 -19.71 17.49
C GLY A 198 20.32 -19.39 16.14
N PHE A 199 19.18 -20.03 15.84
CA PHE A 199 18.42 -19.77 14.62
C PHE A 199 17.58 -18.50 14.74
N GLN A 200 17.79 -17.55 13.83
CA GLN A 200 17.06 -16.30 13.84
C GLN A 200 15.69 -16.45 13.18
N LYS A 201 14.74 -15.60 13.57
CA LYS A 201 13.45 -15.54 12.90
C LYS A 201 13.66 -15.06 11.46
N SER A 202 12.91 -15.65 10.53
CA SER A 202 12.93 -15.34 9.09
C SER A 202 14.13 -15.90 8.30
N ASP A 203 15.05 -16.63 8.93
CA ASP A 203 16.14 -17.31 8.21
C ASP A 203 15.63 -18.56 7.47
N LEU A 204 16.14 -18.77 6.25
CA LEU A 204 16.08 -20.06 5.56
C LEU A 204 17.40 -20.82 5.77
N ILE A 205 17.36 -21.88 6.56
CA ILE A 205 18.54 -22.68 6.90
C ILE A 205 18.50 -24.00 6.13
N VAL A 206 19.48 -24.20 5.24
CA VAL A 206 19.57 -25.39 4.39
C VAL A 206 20.63 -26.35 4.92
N PHE A 207 20.21 -27.58 5.25
CA PHE A 207 21.11 -28.65 5.69
C PHE A 207 21.42 -29.62 4.55
N ALA A 208 22.62 -29.53 3.99
CA ALA A 208 23.08 -30.36 2.89
C ALA A 208 24.15 -31.38 3.32
N GLY A 209 24.19 -32.52 2.64
CA GLY A 209 25.13 -33.62 2.92
C GLY A 209 24.75 -34.88 2.16
N ARG A 210 25.69 -35.82 1.98
CA ARG A 210 25.46 -37.05 1.19
C ARG A 210 24.41 -37.97 1.84
N PRO A 211 23.75 -38.86 1.07
CA PRO A 211 22.89 -39.91 1.64
C PRO A 211 23.62 -40.71 2.73
N GLY A 212 22.94 -41.03 3.83
CA GLY A 212 23.52 -41.77 4.96
C GLY A 212 24.34 -40.95 5.97
N MET A 213 24.60 -39.66 5.74
CA MET A 213 25.43 -38.83 6.65
C MET A 213 24.69 -38.26 7.87
N GLY A 214 23.50 -38.78 8.22
CA GLY A 214 22.83 -38.40 9.48
C GLY A 214 22.07 -37.06 9.49
N LYS A 215 21.81 -36.44 8.34
CA LYS A 215 21.04 -35.18 8.24
C LYS A 215 19.70 -35.22 8.97
N THR A 216 18.94 -36.30 8.77
CA THR A 216 17.63 -36.48 9.42
C THR A 216 17.77 -36.56 10.95
N SER A 217 18.74 -37.34 11.44
CA SER A 217 19.02 -37.49 12.87
C SER A 217 19.44 -36.16 13.51
N PHE A 218 20.25 -35.38 12.80
CA PHE A 218 20.63 -34.04 13.22
C PHE A 218 19.42 -33.10 13.32
N MET A 219 18.61 -33.02 12.26
CA MET A 219 17.43 -32.14 12.21
C MET A 219 16.40 -32.50 13.28
N LEU A 220 16.16 -33.79 13.53
CA LEU A 220 15.28 -34.24 14.61
C LEU A 220 15.82 -33.89 16.00
N SER A 221 17.14 -33.93 16.19
CA SER A 221 17.78 -33.53 17.45
C SER A 221 17.63 -32.03 17.69
N VAL A 222 17.84 -31.22 16.66
CA VAL A 222 17.62 -29.77 16.70
C VAL A 222 16.15 -29.44 16.98
N ALA A 223 15.22 -30.10 16.30
CA ALA A 223 13.78 -29.95 16.53
C ALA A 223 13.37 -30.31 17.97
N LEU A 224 13.92 -31.40 18.52
CA LEU A 224 13.68 -31.80 19.90
C LEU A 224 14.23 -30.78 20.90
N ASN A 225 15.43 -30.26 20.67
CA ASN A 225 16.02 -29.24 21.53
C ASN A 225 15.22 -27.94 21.47
N ALA A 226 14.85 -27.47 20.27
CA ALA A 226 13.98 -26.33 20.08
C ALA A 226 12.65 -26.46 20.87
N ALA A 227 12.02 -27.64 20.82
CA ALA A 227 10.80 -27.92 21.58
C ALA A 227 11.03 -27.88 23.11
N ARG A 228 12.18 -28.36 23.60
CA ARG A 228 12.56 -28.27 25.03
C ARG A 228 12.77 -26.83 25.50
N PHE A 229 13.19 -25.94 24.60
CA PHE A 229 13.27 -24.50 24.86
C PHE A 229 11.92 -23.77 24.74
N GLY A 230 10.81 -24.52 24.58
CA GLY A 230 9.45 -23.99 24.57
C GLY A 230 8.95 -23.52 23.20
N ALA A 231 9.71 -23.76 22.12
CA ALA A 231 9.24 -23.48 20.77
C ALA A 231 8.23 -24.53 20.29
N ARG A 232 7.25 -24.09 19.51
CA ARG A 232 6.36 -25.00 18.78
C ARG A 232 7.03 -25.37 17.46
N VAL A 233 7.30 -26.65 17.26
CA VAL A 233 8.05 -27.15 16.10
C VAL A 233 7.13 -27.97 15.21
N ALA A 234 7.15 -27.70 13.91
CA ALA A 234 6.50 -28.50 12.88
C ALA A 234 7.57 -29.29 12.10
N LEU A 235 7.27 -30.54 11.75
CA LEU A 235 8.15 -31.46 11.02
C LEU A 235 7.42 -32.00 9.79
#